data_AF-A0A945AJC7-F1
#
_entry.id   AF-A0A945AJC7-F1
#
_cell.length_a   1.000
_cell.length_b   1.000
_cell.length_c   1.000
_cell.angle_alpha   90.00
_cell.angle_beta   90.00
_cell.angle_gamma   90.00
#
_symmetry.space_group_name_H-M   'P 1'
#
loop_
_entity.id
_entity.type
_entity.pdbx_description
1 polymer ?
#
loop_
_entity_poly.entity_id
_entity_poly.type
_entity_poly.pdbx_seq_one_letter_code
_entity_poly.pdbx_strand_id
1 'polypeptide(L)' 'PTCDTLVSWMKRCGFKNIRVIDVNQTSMQEQRATPWMTFNSLEDFLDPDDPDLTIEGHPAPRRATFIATID' A
#
# COMPACT_ATOMS: atom_id res chain seq x y z
N PRO A 1 -7.55 -3.37 -4.53
CA PRO A 1 -8.78 -2.53 -4.66
C PRO A 1 -8.38 -1.05 -4.64
N THR A 2 -9.14 -0.17 -5.27
CA THR A 2 -8.96 1.29 -5.05
C THR A 2 -9.46 1.68 -3.65
N CYS A 3 -9.11 2.89 -3.19
CA CYS A 3 -9.62 3.40 -1.91
C CYS A 3 -11.15 3.40 -1.86
N ASP A 4 -11.81 3.89 -2.91
CA ASP A 4 -13.27 3.91 -3.01
C ASP A 4 -13.89 2.50 -2.98
N THR A 5 -13.22 1.54 -3.63
CA THR A 5 -13.65 0.14 -3.58
C THR A 5 -13.60 -0.40 -2.15
N LEU A 6 -12.51 -0.14 -1.43
CA LEU A 6 -12.36 -0.58 -0.04
C LEU A 6 -13.35 0.14 0.89
N VAL A 7 -13.60 1.44 0.69
CA VAL A 7 -14.66 2.18 1.41
C VAL A 7 -16.03 1.52 1.18
N SER A 8 -16.34 1.12 -0.05
CA SER A 8 -17.60 0.42 -0.34
C SER A 8 -17.69 -0.93 0.40
N TRP A 9 -16.59 -1.69 0.46
CA TRP A 9 -16.55 -2.95 1.21
C TRP A 9 -16.69 -2.72 2.72
N MET A 10 -16.02 -1.71 3.28
CA MET A 10 -16.15 -1.34 4.69
C MET A 10 -17.60 -0.98 5.04
N LYS A 11 -18.30 -0.23 4.18
CA LYS A 11 -19.74 0.06 4.36
C LYS A 11 -20.57 -1.22 4.38
N ARG A 12 -20.30 -2.18 3.48
CA ARG A 12 -20.98 -3.48 3.45
C ARG A 12 -20.73 -4.31 4.71
N CYS A 13 -19.57 -4.13 5.35
CA CYS A 13 -19.23 -4.77 6.63
C CYS A 13 -19.81 -4.03 7.85
N GLY A 14 -20.58 -2.94 7.68
CA GLY A 14 -21.22 -2.20 8.78
C GLY A 14 -20.38 -1.09 9.39
N PHE A 15 -19.18 -0.82 8.86
CA PHE A 15 -18.37 0.32 9.32
C PHE A 15 -19.01 1.66 8.93
N LYS A 16 -18.88 2.65 9.81
CA LYS A 16 -19.38 4.01 9.65
C LYS A 16 -18.25 5.03 9.78
N ASN A 17 -18.52 6.28 9.42
CA ASN A 17 -17.56 7.40 9.50
C ASN A 17 -16.17 7.08 8.88
N ILE A 18 -16.17 6.33 7.77
CA ILE A 18 -14.96 5.85 7.12
C ILE A 18 -14.22 7.03 6.49
N ARG A 19 -12.94 7.17 6.81
CA ARG A 19 -12.05 8.19 6.25
C ARG A 19 -10.75 7.55 5.79
N VAL A 20 -10.34 7.89 4.57
CA VAL A 20 -8.97 7.69 4.09
C VAL A 20 -8.14 8.81 4.70
N ILE A 21 -7.18 8.49 5.56
CA ILE A 21 -6.36 9.50 6.23
C ILE A 21 -4.97 9.63 5.64
N ASP A 22 -4.50 8.62 4.92
CA ASP A 22 -3.24 8.66 4.20
C ASP A 22 -3.29 7.71 3.01
N VAL A 23 -2.61 8.10 1.94
CA VAL A 23 -2.32 7.26 0.78
C VAL A 23 -0.90 7.57 0.34
N ASN A 24 0.00 6.59 0.44
CA ASN A 24 1.41 6.79 0.16
C ASN A 24 1.98 5.64 -0.66
N GLN A 25 2.88 5.96 -1.59
CA GLN A 25 3.66 4.98 -2.33
C GLN A 25 4.85 4.57 -1.46
N THR A 26 4.99 3.28 -1.22
CA THR A 26 6.03 2.79 -0.32
C THR A 26 7.40 3.11 -0.91
N SER A 27 8.23 3.78 -0.13
CA SER A 27 9.56 4.22 -0.58
C SER A 27 10.63 3.19 -0.25
N MET A 28 11.72 3.18 -1.02
CA MET A 28 12.90 2.38 -0.71
C MET A 28 13.59 2.82 0.60
N GLN A 29 13.39 4.06 1.06
CA GLN A 29 13.84 4.46 2.40
C GLN A 29 13.00 3.80 3.50
N GLU A 30 11.70 3.64 3.30
CA GLU A 30 10.81 2.98 4.25
C GLU A 30 11.06 1.47 4.29
N GLN A 31 11.06 0.81 3.14
CA GLN A 31 11.21 -0.65 3.00
C GLN A 31 12.49 -0.99 2.23
N ARG A 32 13.49 -1.50 2.95
CA ARG A 32 14.80 -1.91 2.39
C ARG A 32 15.41 -3.07 3.16
N ALA A 33 16.38 -3.73 2.53
CA ALA A 33 17.26 -4.67 3.21
C ALA A 33 18.09 -3.95 4.29
N THR A 34 18.38 -4.66 5.37
CA THR A 34 19.20 -4.16 6.49
C THR A 34 20.09 -5.30 7.01
N PRO A 35 21.09 -5.05 7.88
CA PRO A 35 21.86 -6.12 8.50
C PRO A 35 21.00 -7.14 9.28
N TRP A 36 19.78 -6.77 9.67
CA TRP A 36 18.83 -7.62 10.40
C TRP A 36 17.83 -8.33 9.48
N MET A 37 17.65 -7.83 8.24
CA MET A 37 16.75 -8.38 7.24
C MET A 37 17.49 -8.40 5.90
N THR A 38 18.20 -9.50 5.66
CA THR A 38 19.22 -9.62 4.60
C THR A 38 18.70 -10.29 3.33
N PHE A 39 17.39 -10.50 3.22
CA PHE A 39 16.75 -11.03 2.03
C PHE A 39 16.27 -9.90 1.12
N ASN A 40 15.77 -10.26 -0.07
CA ASN A 40 15.19 -9.32 -1.02
C ASN A 40 14.15 -8.40 -0.36
N SER A 41 14.13 -7.13 -0.77
CA SER A 41 13.25 -6.09 -0.27
C SER A 41 12.62 -5.31 -1.42
N LEU A 42 12.06 -4.13 -1.16
CA LEU A 42 11.26 -3.39 -2.14
C LEU A 42 11.99 -3.15 -3.47
N GLU A 43 13.26 -2.75 -3.42
CA GLU A 43 14.08 -2.50 -4.61
C GLU A 43 14.12 -3.70 -5.56
N ASP A 44 14.21 -4.93 -5.02
CA ASP A 44 14.26 -6.17 -5.80
C ASP A 44 12.92 -6.52 -6.48
N PHE A 45 11.84 -5.84 -6.12
CA PHE A 45 10.49 -6.09 -6.63
C PHE A 45 9.96 -4.96 -7.52
N LEU A 46 10.70 -3.87 -7.67
CA LEU A 46 10.37 -2.78 -8.59
C LEU A 46 11.01 -3.02 -9.96
N ASP A 47 10.42 -2.42 -10.99
CA ASP A 47 11.07 -2.38 -12.30
C ASP A 47 12.37 -1.54 -12.19
N PRO A 48 13.52 -2.08 -12.63
CA PRO A 48 14.81 -1.38 -12.51
C PRO A 48 14.91 -0.11 -13.34
N ASP A 49 14.09 0.03 -14.39
CA ASP A 49 14.04 1.18 -15.27
C ASP A 49 12.89 2.14 -14.93
N ASP A 50 11.88 1.69 -14.19
CA ASP A 50 10.72 2.50 -13.75
C ASP A 50 10.22 2.15 -12.32
N PRO A 51 10.60 2.90 -11.28
CA PRO A 51 10.22 2.61 -9.89
C PRO A 51 8.73 2.85 -9.59
N ASP A 52 7.94 3.38 -10.53
CA ASP A 52 6.48 3.46 -10.42
C ASP A 52 5.79 2.14 -10.81
N LEU A 53 6.56 1.13 -11.24
CA LEU A 53 6.09 -0.21 -11.58
C LEU A 53 6.76 -1.30 -10.73
N THR A 54 6.07 -2.42 -10.58
CA THR A 54 6.67 -3.68 -10.11
C THR A 54 7.37 -4.38 -11.27
N ILE A 55 8.23 -5.35 -10.96
CA ILE A 55 8.96 -6.13 -11.98
C ILE A 55 8.01 -6.93 -12.92
N GLU A 56 6.76 -7.16 -12.51
CA GLU A 56 5.70 -7.76 -13.33
C GLU A 56 4.94 -6.75 -14.21
N GLY A 57 5.26 -5.45 -14.12
CA GLY A 57 4.62 -4.37 -14.87
C GLY A 57 3.31 -3.85 -14.25
N HIS A 58 3.05 -4.13 -12.97
CA HIS A 58 1.92 -3.55 -12.24
C HIS A 58 2.30 -2.22 -11.59
N PRO A 59 1.35 -1.35 -11.19
CA PRO A 59 1.67 -0.17 -10.40
C PRO A 59 2.41 -0.53 -9.11
N ALA A 60 3.44 0.24 -8.76
CA ALA A 60 4.25 0.05 -7.57
C ALA A 60 3.42 0.04 -6.27
N PRO A 61 3.91 -0.61 -5.19
CA PRO A 61 3.16 -0.75 -3.95
C PRO A 61 2.71 0.59 -3.36
N ARG A 62 1.39 0.76 -3.26
CA ARG A 62 0.76 1.91 -2.61
C ARG A 62 -0.10 1.45 -1.45
N ARG A 63 0.08 2.06 -0.29
CA ARG A 63 -0.63 1.74 0.95
C ARG A 63 -1.57 2.88 1.29
N ALA A 64 -2.72 2.54 1.86
CA ALA A 64 -3.71 3.52 2.31
C ALA A 64 -4.16 3.18 3.74
N THR A 65 -4.27 4.21 4.58
CA THR A 65 -4.70 4.06 5.97
C THR A 65 -6.12 4.60 6.12
N PHE A 66 -6.96 3.80 6.78
CA PHE A 66 -8.36 4.09 7.00
C PHE A 66 -8.67 4.11 8.49
N ILE A 67 -9.57 5.01 8.88
CA ILE A 67 -10.21 4.98 10.19
C ILE A 67 -11.72 4.94 10.01
N ALA A 68 -12.41 4.23 10.90
CA ALA A 68 -13.85 4.06 10.88
C ALA A 68 -14.36 3.78 12.30
N THR A 69 -15.67 3.91 12.50
CA THR A 69 -16.36 3.51 13.73
C THR A 69 -17.26 2.31 13.47
N ILE A 70 -17.53 1.56 14.53
CA ILE A 70 -18.59 0.55 14.61
C ILE A 70 -19.49 1.07 15.72
N ASP A 71 -20.74 1.39 15.38
CA ASP A 71 -21.74 1.67 16.42
C ASP A 71 -22.36 0.35 16.86
#